data_AF-H2KNY8-F1
#
_entry.id   AF-H2KNY8-F1
#
_cell.length_a   1.000
_cell.length_b   1.000
_cell.length_c   1.000
_cell.angle_alpha   90.00
_cell.angle_beta   90.00
_cell.angle_gamma   90.00
#
_symmetry.space_group_name_H-M   'P 1'
#
loop_
_entity.id
_entity.type
_entity.pdbx_description
1 polymer ?
#
loop_
_entity_poly.entity_id
_entity_poly.type
_entity_poly.pdbx_seq_one_letter_code
_entity_poly.pdbx_strand_id
1 'polypeptide(L)'
;MYKALCWPDERFDLRSQEMVRDFIALNCEGVKHGVTNCKQLSHFRATNDILKPKELFHRRKIRQYPIDPNFSHGVVDRSFTPMHELIAHKYQSDWLEAQMKRLARAHEQQKLSATTDNRTSLLRSCKKTPTPESFWKLPQFENKQHGALDTFRSEACRKEAFRAYEAEKSARLGMLGQGIPRSGEAG
;
A
#
# COMPACT_ATOMS: atom_id res chain seq x y z
N MET A 1 65.61 8.03 -15.95
CA MET A 1 64.85 8.54 -14.80
C MET A 1 63.37 8.48 -15.15
N TYR A 2 62.65 7.47 -14.67
CA TYR A 2 61.21 7.35 -14.89
C TYR A 2 60.51 7.61 -13.56
N LYS A 3 59.76 8.71 -13.46
CA LYS A 3 58.89 9.00 -12.32
C LYS A 3 57.70 8.04 -12.39
N ALA A 4 57.62 7.12 -11.44
CA ALA A 4 56.41 6.34 -11.22
C ALA A 4 55.30 7.27 -10.71
N LEU A 5 54.22 7.38 -11.49
CA LEU A 5 52.96 7.96 -11.05
C LEU A 5 52.38 7.05 -9.97
N CYS A 6 52.63 7.40 -8.71
CA CYS A 6 51.92 6.81 -7.58
C CYS A 6 50.50 7.41 -7.59
N TRP A 7 49.52 6.62 -8.02
CA TRP A 7 48.12 6.89 -7.72
C TRP A 7 47.94 6.86 -6.19
N PRO A 8 47.10 7.74 -5.59
CA PRO A 8 46.74 7.59 -4.19
C PRO A 8 46.06 6.24 -4.06
N ASP A 9 46.72 5.38 -3.31
CA ASP A 9 46.25 4.07 -2.96
C ASP A 9 45.04 4.25 -2.03
N GLU A 10 43.84 4.40 -2.59
CA GLU A 10 42.59 4.20 -1.83
C GLU A 10 42.43 2.69 -1.52
N ARG A 11 43.47 2.09 -0.95
CA ARG A 11 43.29 0.94 -0.08
C ARG A 11 42.60 1.48 1.15
N PHE A 12 41.26 1.46 1.10
CA PHE A 12 40.44 1.33 2.29
C PHE A 12 41.18 0.41 3.25
N ASP A 13 41.59 0.96 4.39
CA ASP A 13 42.39 0.26 5.37
C ASP A 13 41.53 -0.79 6.07
N LEU A 14 41.25 -1.89 5.35
CA LEU A 14 40.45 -3.03 5.79
C LEU A 14 41.15 -3.85 6.89
N ARG A 15 42.33 -3.42 7.35
CA ARG A 15 43.21 -4.20 8.22
C ARG A 15 42.96 -4.04 9.73
N SER A 16 41.92 -3.32 10.13
CA SER A 16 41.53 -3.20 11.54
C SER A 16 40.01 -3.09 11.76
N GLN A 17 39.21 -3.79 10.95
CA GLN A 17 37.78 -3.86 11.23
C GLN A 17 37.56 -4.75 12.45
N GLU A 18 37.34 -4.12 13.60
CA GLU A 18 37.03 -4.80 14.87
C GLU A 18 35.81 -5.70 14.66
N MET A 19 35.94 -6.99 14.92
CA MET A 19 34.84 -7.95 14.83
C MET A 19 34.14 -8.01 16.18
N VAL A 20 32.82 -7.93 16.19
CA VAL A 20 32.01 -8.00 17.41
C VAL A 20 31.02 -9.17 17.30
N ARG A 21 30.77 -9.84 18.42
CA ARG A 21 29.83 -10.95 18.50
C ARG A 21 28.41 -10.51 18.11
N ASP A 22 27.81 -11.21 17.16
CA ASP A 22 26.45 -10.97 16.69
C ASP A 22 25.44 -11.80 17.48
N PHE A 23 24.94 -11.22 18.57
CA PHE A 23 23.96 -11.88 19.42
C PHE A 23 22.66 -12.23 18.69
N ILE A 24 22.29 -11.53 17.61
CA ILE A 24 21.04 -11.80 16.88
C ILE A 24 21.18 -13.08 16.08
N ALA A 25 22.20 -13.16 15.21
CA ALA A 25 22.47 -14.35 14.42
C ALA A 25 22.70 -15.57 15.32
N LEU A 26 23.44 -15.41 16.41
CA LEU A 26 23.72 -16.47 17.37
C LEU A 26 22.43 -16.97 18.04
N ASN A 27 21.53 -16.08 18.47
CA ASN A 27 20.24 -16.50 19.04
C ASN A 27 19.36 -17.21 18.00
N CYS A 28 19.35 -16.73 16.75
CA CYS A 28 18.61 -17.37 15.67
C CYS A 28 19.12 -18.80 15.42
N GLU A 29 20.43 -19.02 15.39
CA GLU A 29 21.02 -20.36 15.30
C GLU A 29 20.70 -21.21 16.52
N GLY A 30 20.74 -20.64 17.74
CA GLY A 30 20.33 -21.34 18.95
C GLY A 30 18.90 -21.88 18.84
N VAL A 31 17.97 -21.07 18.32
CA VAL A 31 16.58 -21.50 18.09
C VAL A 31 16.50 -22.63 17.05
N LYS A 32 17.28 -22.55 15.95
CA LYS A 32 17.35 -23.64 14.96
C LYS A 32 17.89 -24.95 15.55
N HIS A 33 18.82 -24.85 16.50
CA HIS A 33 19.36 -25.98 17.25
C HIS A 33 18.48 -26.43 18.43
N GLY A 34 17.26 -25.88 18.56
CA GLY A 34 16.29 -26.30 19.58
C GLY A 34 16.56 -25.78 20.99
N VAL A 35 17.39 -24.74 21.13
CA VAL A 35 17.62 -24.07 22.41
C VAL A 35 16.37 -23.30 22.82
N THR A 36 15.71 -23.76 23.87
CA THR A 36 14.43 -23.19 24.36
C THR A 36 14.53 -22.55 25.73
N ASN A 37 15.57 -22.87 26.51
CA ASN A 37 15.80 -22.34 27.86
C ASN A 37 16.92 -21.28 27.88
N CYS A 38 16.77 -20.23 28.71
CA CYS A 38 17.79 -19.21 28.91
C CYS A 38 19.15 -19.78 29.35
N LYS A 39 19.18 -20.80 30.22
CA LYS A 39 20.45 -21.43 30.65
C LYS A 39 21.15 -22.12 29.48
N GLN A 40 20.38 -22.79 28.63
CA GLN A 40 20.88 -23.42 27.41
C GLN A 40 21.35 -22.37 26.41
N LEU A 41 20.67 -21.22 26.30
CA LEU A 41 21.11 -20.12 25.43
C LEU A 41 22.41 -19.48 25.91
N SER A 42 22.60 -19.31 27.21
CA SER A 42 23.88 -18.87 27.77
C SER A 42 25.00 -19.86 27.48
N HIS A 43 24.75 -21.17 27.62
CA HIS A 43 25.72 -22.19 27.26
C HIS A 43 26.01 -22.17 25.75
N PHE A 44 24.98 -22.08 24.91
CA PHE A 44 25.09 -22.02 23.45
C PHE A 44 25.88 -20.80 22.98
N ARG A 45 25.75 -19.65 23.66
CA ARG A 45 26.57 -18.43 23.45
C ARG A 45 28.02 -18.55 23.92
N ALA A 46 28.30 -19.45 24.86
CA ALA A 46 29.66 -19.70 25.32
C ALA A 46 30.39 -20.66 24.37
N THR A 47 29.69 -21.64 23.80
CA THR A 47 30.26 -22.66 22.91
C THR A 47 30.32 -22.22 21.45
N ASN A 48 29.36 -21.41 20.99
CA ASN A 48 29.29 -20.96 19.60
C ASN A 48 29.58 -19.46 19.52
N ASP A 49 30.30 -19.06 18.46
CA ASP A 49 30.57 -17.67 18.18
C ASP A 49 30.19 -17.33 16.74
N ILE A 50 29.42 -16.27 16.57
CA ILE A 50 29.10 -15.70 15.26
C ILE A 50 29.52 -14.25 15.33
N LEU A 51 30.56 -13.92 14.58
CA LEU A 51 31.12 -12.58 14.56
C LEU A 51 30.53 -11.82 13.37
N LYS A 52 30.17 -10.56 13.61
CA LYS A 52 29.93 -9.60 12.55
C LYS A 52 30.99 -8.51 12.62
N PRO A 53 31.33 -7.88 11.48
CA PRO A 53 32.12 -6.67 11.54
C PRO A 53 31.39 -5.69 12.45
N LYS A 54 32.09 -5.08 13.41
CA LYS A 54 31.54 -3.93 14.14
C LYS A 54 31.15 -2.97 13.05
N GLU A 55 29.84 -2.76 12.91
CA GLU A 55 29.33 -1.67 12.11
C GLU A 55 30.12 -0.47 12.61
N LEU A 56 31.08 0.00 11.80
CA LEU A 56 31.48 1.37 11.88
C LEU A 56 30.13 2.03 11.67
N PHE A 57 29.52 2.49 12.76
CA PHE A 57 28.51 3.49 12.69
C PHE A 57 29.22 4.71 12.06
N HIS A 58 29.49 4.65 10.76
CA HIS A 58 28.68 5.39 9.85
C HIS A 58 27.22 5.23 10.37
N ARG A 59 26.78 5.94 11.44
CA ARG A 59 26.55 7.37 11.29
C ARG A 59 26.67 7.62 9.80
N ARG A 60 25.60 7.31 9.08
CA ARG A 60 25.05 8.33 8.20
C ARG A 60 25.10 9.60 9.05
N LYS A 61 26.30 10.22 9.16
CA LYS A 61 26.50 11.62 9.29
C LYS A 61 25.64 12.00 8.12
N ILE A 62 24.41 12.40 8.44
CA ILE A 62 23.56 13.16 7.55
C ILE A 62 24.59 14.04 6.89
N ARG A 63 24.91 13.75 5.62
CA ARG A 63 26.00 14.44 4.95
C ARG A 63 25.61 15.88 5.15
N GLN A 64 26.33 16.60 6.03
CA GLN A 64 26.13 18.01 6.20
C GLN A 64 26.72 18.50 4.89
N TYR A 65 25.89 18.49 3.85
CA TYR A 65 26.24 19.11 2.59
C TYR A 65 26.65 20.52 3.00
N PRO A 66 27.85 20.98 2.62
CA PRO A 66 28.23 22.35 2.90
C PRO A 66 27.12 23.24 2.35
N ILE A 67 26.42 23.89 3.26
CA ILE A 67 25.33 24.79 2.94
C ILE A 67 26.00 25.99 2.27
N ASP A 68 25.65 26.25 1.01
CA ASP A 68 26.13 27.43 0.27
C ASP A 68 25.88 28.68 1.13
N PRO A 69 26.85 29.61 1.29
CA PRO A 69 26.59 30.89 1.93
C PRO A 69 25.39 31.67 1.37
N ASN A 70 24.99 31.39 0.12
CA ASN A 70 23.80 31.93 -0.53
C ASN A 70 22.54 31.07 -0.36
N PHE A 71 22.57 30.05 0.49
CA PHE A 71 21.41 29.19 0.74
C PHE A 71 20.31 29.99 1.43
N SER A 72 19.16 30.13 0.76
CA SER A 72 17.98 30.74 1.35
C SER A 72 17.37 29.81 2.39
N HIS A 73 17.38 30.23 3.65
CA HIS A 73 16.69 29.54 4.73
C HIS A 73 15.19 29.85 4.67
N GLY A 74 14.36 28.81 4.74
CA GLY A 74 12.91 28.95 4.74
C GLY A 74 12.21 27.81 3.99
N VAL A 75 10.89 27.79 4.06
CA VAL A 75 10.08 26.91 3.21
C VAL A 75 9.93 27.63 1.87
N VAL A 76 10.62 27.14 0.84
CA VAL A 76 10.31 27.56 -0.53
C VAL A 76 8.87 27.19 -0.83
N ASP A 77 8.12 28.11 -1.42
CA ASP A 77 6.79 27.79 -1.91
C ASP A 77 6.97 26.68 -2.95
N ARG A 78 6.55 25.46 -2.59
CA ARG A 78 6.60 24.35 -3.55
C ARG A 78 5.64 24.74 -4.64
N SER A 79 6.15 24.90 -5.86
CA SER A 79 5.35 25.04 -7.06
C SER A 79 4.21 24.01 -7.00
N PHE A 80 2.99 24.50 -6.77
CA PHE A 80 1.80 23.66 -6.81
C PHE A 80 1.73 23.01 -8.18
N THR A 81 1.07 21.85 -8.28
CA THR A 81 0.76 21.24 -9.58
C THR A 81 0.16 22.32 -10.47
N PRO A 82 0.83 22.72 -11.56
CA PRO A 82 0.43 23.91 -12.28
C PRO A 82 -0.98 23.70 -12.83
N MET A 83 -1.84 24.72 -12.71
CA MET A 83 -3.29 24.60 -12.97
C MET A 83 -3.63 23.96 -14.31
N HIS A 84 -2.79 24.18 -15.34
CA HIS A 84 -2.97 23.57 -16.64
C HIS A 84 -2.91 22.02 -16.60
N GLU A 85 -2.08 21.41 -15.74
CA GLU A 85 -2.00 19.96 -15.58
C GLU A 85 -3.25 19.39 -14.90
N LEU A 86 -3.84 20.15 -13.97
CA LEU A 86 -5.09 19.76 -13.31
C LEU A 86 -6.27 19.82 -14.29
N ILE A 87 -6.35 20.89 -15.08
CA ILE A 87 -7.40 21.07 -16.11
C ILE A 87 -7.23 20.04 -17.23
N ALA A 88 -5.99 19.73 -17.62
CA ALA A 88 -5.70 18.74 -18.66
C ALA A 88 -5.75 17.28 -18.16
N HIS A 89 -6.14 17.04 -16.90
CA HIS A 89 -6.17 15.71 -16.27
C HIS A 89 -4.85 14.93 -16.41
N LYS A 90 -3.70 15.63 -16.49
CA LYS A 90 -2.40 15.02 -16.81
C LYS A 90 -2.04 13.91 -15.81
N TYR A 91 -2.31 14.14 -14.53
CA TYR A 91 -2.07 13.14 -13.48
C TYR A 91 -2.83 11.82 -13.73
N GLN A 92 -4.07 11.90 -14.19
CA GLN A 92 -4.86 10.70 -14.51
C GLN A 92 -4.23 9.94 -15.68
N SER A 93 -3.83 10.66 -16.73
CA SER A 93 -3.16 10.08 -17.90
C SER A 93 -1.85 9.40 -17.52
N ASP A 94 -1.00 10.10 -16.77
CA ASP A 94 0.29 9.58 -16.30
C ASP A 94 0.10 8.34 -15.39
N TRP A 95 -0.92 8.36 -14.53
CA TRP A 95 -1.25 7.23 -13.66
C TRP A 95 -1.73 6.01 -14.44
N LEU A 96 -2.60 6.20 -15.43
CA LEU A 96 -3.06 5.12 -16.31
C LEU A 96 -1.89 4.52 -17.09
N GLU A 97 -1.03 5.36 -17.67
CA GLU A 97 0.16 4.91 -18.39
C GLU A 97 1.11 4.13 -17.48
N ALA A 98 1.33 4.60 -16.26
CA ALA A 98 2.13 3.91 -15.26
C ALA A 98 1.54 2.55 -14.87
N GLN A 99 0.21 2.45 -14.72
CA GLN A 99 -0.46 1.16 -14.48
C GLN A 99 -0.30 0.20 -15.67
N MET A 100 -0.48 0.69 -16.89
CA MET A 100 -0.29 -0.13 -18.09
C MET A 100 1.15 -0.66 -18.18
N LYS A 101 2.15 0.19 -17.93
CA LYS A 101 3.56 -0.23 -17.87
C LYS A 101 3.82 -1.24 -16.75
N ARG A 102 3.21 -1.07 -15.58
CA ARG A 102 3.34 -2.00 -14.45
C ARG A 102 2.79 -3.38 -14.80
N LEU A 103 1.62 -3.43 -15.43
CA LEU A 103 0.99 -4.67 -15.87
C LEU A 103 1.81 -5.36 -16.97
N ALA A 104 2.32 -4.59 -17.94
CA ALA A 104 3.19 -5.12 -19.00
C ALA A 104 4.45 -5.79 -18.41
N ARG A 105 5.13 -5.12 -17.46
CA ARG A 105 6.30 -5.70 -16.77
C ARG A 105 5.96 -6.95 -15.97
N ALA A 106 4.82 -6.98 -15.27
CA ALA A 106 4.38 -8.15 -14.53
C ALA A 106 4.10 -9.35 -15.46
N HIS A 107 3.54 -9.09 -16.64
CA HIS A 107 3.28 -10.11 -17.66
C HIS A 107 4.58 -10.65 -18.30
N GLU A 108 5.56 -9.79 -18.58
CA GLU A 108 6.89 -10.23 -19.03
C GLU A 108 7.59 -11.10 -17.98
N GLN A 109 7.51 -10.73 -16.70
CA GLN A 109 8.07 -11.52 -15.61
C GLN A 109 7.37 -12.88 -15.45
N GLN A 110 6.04 -12.94 -15.65
CA GLN A 110 5.29 -14.21 -15.64
C GLN A 110 5.66 -15.13 -16.80
N LYS A 111 5.90 -14.59 -18.00
CA LYS A 111 6.31 -15.39 -19.17
C LYS A 111 7.66 -16.10 -18.97
N LEU A 112 8.56 -15.52 -18.16
CA LEU A 112 9.86 -16.09 -17.83
C LEU A 112 9.78 -17.15 -16.71
N SER A 113 8.66 -17.23 -15.98
CA SER A 113 8.45 -18.16 -14.86
C SER A 113 7.38 -19.21 -15.19
N ALA A 114 7.48 -19.85 -16.35
CA ALA A 114 6.64 -21.00 -16.70
C ALA A 114 6.99 -22.19 -15.77
N THR A 115 6.45 -22.14 -14.56
CA THR A 115 6.56 -23.19 -13.55
C THR A 115 5.26 -23.97 -13.62
N THR A 116 5.36 -25.30 -13.64
CA THR A 116 4.20 -26.20 -13.63
C THR A 116 3.23 -25.82 -12.51
N ASP A 117 1.93 -25.73 -12.83
CA ASP A 117 0.92 -25.35 -11.87
C ASP A 117 0.82 -26.38 -10.73
N ASN A 118 1.29 -25.99 -9.54
CA ASN A 118 1.16 -26.79 -8.34
C ASN A 118 -0.21 -26.51 -7.69
N ARG A 119 -0.73 -27.43 -6.86
CA ARG A 119 -2.03 -27.27 -6.16
C ARG A 119 -2.22 -25.91 -5.48
N THR A 120 -1.14 -25.28 -4.99
CA THR A 120 -1.16 -23.94 -4.39
C THR A 120 -1.32 -22.78 -5.37
N SER A 121 -0.91 -22.89 -6.64
CA SER A 121 -1.18 -21.86 -7.67
C SER A 121 -2.66 -21.92 -8.07
N LEU A 122 -3.20 -23.14 -8.22
CA LEU A 122 -4.64 -23.37 -8.47
C LEU A 122 -5.52 -22.80 -7.35
N LEU A 123 -5.18 -23.05 -6.09
CA LEU A 123 -5.93 -22.48 -4.96
C LEU A 123 -5.84 -20.95 -4.87
N ARG A 124 -4.77 -20.34 -5.42
CA ARG A 124 -4.62 -18.88 -5.51
C ARG A 124 -5.42 -18.26 -6.66
N SER A 125 -5.61 -18.99 -7.76
CA SER A 125 -6.40 -18.53 -8.92
C SER A 125 -7.91 -18.68 -8.69
N CYS A 126 -8.34 -19.59 -7.82
CA CYS A 126 -9.70 -19.64 -7.31
C CYS A 126 -10.00 -18.40 -6.45
N LYS A 127 -10.39 -17.30 -7.11
CA LYS A 127 -10.94 -16.12 -6.43
C LYS A 127 -12.21 -16.55 -5.69
N LYS A 128 -12.24 -16.37 -4.38
CA LYS A 128 -13.48 -16.47 -3.61
C LYS A 128 -14.47 -15.50 -4.23
N THR A 129 -15.66 -15.97 -4.55
CA THR A 129 -16.75 -15.09 -5.00
C THR A 129 -16.87 -13.96 -3.99
N PRO A 130 -16.99 -12.69 -4.43
CA PRO A 130 -17.18 -11.58 -3.52
C PRO A 130 -18.38 -11.92 -2.66
N THR A 131 -18.16 -12.12 -1.36
CA THR A 131 -19.27 -12.11 -0.41
C THR A 131 -19.99 -10.80 -0.64
N PRO A 132 -21.32 -10.81 -0.91
CA PRO A 132 -22.04 -9.58 -1.15
C PRO A 132 -21.71 -8.62 -0.01
N GLU A 133 -21.25 -7.41 -0.35
CA GLU A 133 -20.84 -6.44 0.65
C GLU A 133 -22.03 -6.16 1.57
N SER A 134 -22.05 -6.82 2.72
CA SER A 134 -23.00 -6.55 3.77
C SER A 134 -22.50 -5.28 4.43
N PHE A 135 -22.98 -4.13 3.93
CA PHE A 135 -22.88 -2.88 4.66
C PHE A 135 -23.36 -3.17 6.08
N TRP A 136 -22.54 -2.84 7.08
CA TRP A 136 -22.85 -3.09 8.48
C TRP A 136 -24.26 -2.57 8.80
N LYS A 137 -25.22 -3.48 9.02
CA LYS A 137 -26.58 -3.15 9.42
C LYS A 137 -26.80 -3.63 10.83
N LEU A 138 -27.21 -2.72 11.72
CA LEU A 138 -27.64 -3.08 13.07
C LEU A 138 -28.91 -3.95 12.96
N PRO A 139 -29.01 -5.09 13.67
CA PRO A 139 -30.20 -5.97 13.63
C PRO A 139 -31.52 -5.26 13.95
N GLN A 140 -31.46 -4.16 14.72
CA GLN A 140 -32.61 -3.33 15.06
C GLN A 140 -33.22 -2.63 13.84
N PHE A 141 -32.43 -2.37 12.80
CA PHE A 141 -32.84 -1.66 11.59
C PHE A 141 -33.36 -2.58 10.48
N GLU A 142 -33.22 -3.90 10.63
CA GLU A 142 -33.71 -4.87 9.64
C GLU A 142 -35.23 -5.06 9.72
N ASN A 143 -35.79 -5.06 10.94
CA ASN A 143 -37.17 -5.48 11.17
C ASN A 143 -38.06 -4.47 11.91
N LYS A 144 -37.50 -3.37 12.45
CA LYS A 144 -38.22 -2.50 13.41
C LYS A 144 -38.18 -1.00 13.12
N GLN A 145 -37.63 -0.58 11.98
CA GLN A 145 -37.52 0.84 11.67
C GLN A 145 -38.70 1.28 10.80
N HIS A 146 -39.82 1.56 11.46
CA HIS A 146 -40.86 2.39 10.87
C HIS A 146 -40.56 3.84 11.24
N GLY A 147 -40.76 4.78 10.30
CA GLY A 147 -40.64 6.19 10.61
C GLY A 147 -41.58 6.54 11.77
N ALA A 148 -41.09 7.31 12.74
CA ALA A 148 -41.88 7.71 13.92
C ALA A 148 -43.13 8.54 13.55
N LEU A 149 -43.20 9.02 12.32
CA LEU A 149 -44.28 9.84 11.79
C LEU A 149 -44.81 9.19 10.51
N ASP A 150 -46.12 8.95 10.46
CA ASP A 150 -46.83 8.71 9.21
C ASP A 150 -47.39 10.05 8.72
N THR A 151 -46.81 10.58 7.63
CA THR A 151 -47.23 11.85 7.04
C THR A 151 -48.45 11.70 6.13
N PHE A 152 -48.90 10.48 5.83
CA PHE A 152 -50.07 10.25 5.00
C PHE A 152 -51.36 10.39 5.81
N ARG A 153 -52.38 10.99 5.19
CA ARG A 153 -53.69 11.17 5.81
C ARG A 153 -54.45 9.85 6.01
N SER A 154 -54.15 8.83 5.19
CA SER A 154 -54.74 7.49 5.27
C SER A 154 -53.83 6.45 4.61
N GLU A 155 -54.03 5.17 4.96
CA GLU A 155 -53.26 4.06 4.36
C GLU A 155 -53.53 3.90 2.85
N ALA A 156 -54.73 4.25 2.39
CA ALA A 156 -55.08 4.28 0.98
C ALA A 156 -54.25 5.32 0.21
N CYS A 157 -54.16 6.54 0.75
CA CYS A 157 -53.35 7.62 0.19
C CYS A 157 -51.86 7.25 0.15
N ARG A 158 -51.37 6.56 1.18
CA ARG A 158 -50.01 6.00 1.19
C ARG A 158 -49.79 5.03 0.03
N LYS A 159 -50.66 4.03 -0.14
CA LYS A 159 -50.55 3.03 -1.22
C LYS A 159 -50.57 3.68 -2.60
N GLU A 160 -51.42 4.67 -2.79
CA GLU A 160 -51.53 5.42 -4.04
C GLU A 160 -50.25 6.24 -4.33
N ALA A 161 -49.74 6.95 -3.33
CA ALA A 161 -48.50 7.71 -3.45
C ALA A 161 -47.29 6.81 -3.79
N PHE A 162 -47.18 5.64 -3.15
CA PHE A 162 -46.12 4.68 -3.47
C PHE A 162 -46.26 4.08 -4.88
N ARG A 163 -47.49 3.85 -5.36
CA ARG A 163 -47.73 3.41 -6.74
C ARG A 163 -47.30 4.48 -7.75
N ALA A 164 -47.65 5.74 -7.51
CA ALA A 164 -47.23 6.86 -8.36
C ALA A 164 -45.69 7.02 -8.36
N TYR A 165 -45.06 6.88 -7.19
CA TYR A 165 -43.61 6.96 -7.06
C TYR A 165 -42.89 5.85 -7.84
N GLU A 166 -43.30 4.58 -7.70
CA GLU A 166 -42.67 3.47 -8.44
C GLU A 166 -42.89 3.58 -9.96
N ALA A 167 -44.03 4.13 -10.40
CA ALA A 167 -44.26 4.42 -11.82
C ALA A 167 -43.34 5.53 -12.35
N GLU A 168 -43.08 6.57 -11.56
CA GLU A 168 -42.23 7.71 -11.96
C GLU A 168 -40.73 7.41 -11.87
N LYS A 169 -40.33 6.51 -10.97
CA LYS A 169 -38.93 6.17 -10.66
C LYS A 169 -38.09 5.78 -11.88
N SER A 170 -38.69 5.11 -12.87
CA SER A 170 -38.02 4.70 -14.11
C SER A 170 -37.68 5.87 -15.03
N ALA A 171 -38.46 6.96 -14.96
CA ALA A 171 -38.29 8.18 -15.75
C ALA A 171 -37.29 9.17 -15.12
N ARG A 172 -36.87 8.95 -13.87
CA ARG A 172 -35.97 9.84 -13.13
C ARG A 172 -34.52 9.36 -13.14
N LEU A 173 -33.58 10.30 -13.09
CA LEU A 173 -32.15 10.02 -12.97
C LEU A 173 -31.75 9.70 -11.51
N GLY A 174 -30.66 8.93 -11.34
CA GLY A 174 -30.07 8.60 -10.04
C GLY A 174 -30.36 7.17 -9.56
N MET A 175 -29.51 6.65 -8.68
CA MET A 175 -29.54 5.26 -8.19
C MET A 175 -30.86 4.86 -7.53
N LEU A 176 -31.55 5.83 -6.91
CA LEU A 176 -32.85 5.63 -6.25
C LEU A 176 -34.03 6.23 -7.05
N GLY A 177 -33.79 6.76 -8.26
CA GLY A 177 -34.84 7.38 -9.08
C GLY A 177 -35.50 8.61 -8.45
N GLN A 178 -34.76 9.38 -7.63
CA GLN A 178 -35.25 10.61 -6.99
C GLN A 178 -34.71 11.89 -7.65
N GLY A 179 -33.97 11.77 -8.74
CA GLY A 179 -33.36 12.90 -9.43
C GLY A 179 -34.29 13.58 -10.44
N ILE A 180 -33.66 14.38 -11.29
CA ILE A 180 -34.32 15.15 -12.35
C ILE A 180 -34.94 14.16 -13.36
N PRO A 181 -36.15 14.44 -13.89
CA PRO A 181 -36.72 13.67 -14.99
C PRO A 181 -35.72 13.59 -16.15
N ARG A 182 -35.60 12.43 -16.81
CA ARG A 182 -34.86 12.33 -18.06
C ARG A 182 -35.56 13.24 -19.07
N SER A 183 -34.93 14.35 -19.43
CA SER A 183 -35.41 15.26 -20.46
C SER A 183 -35.53 14.49 -21.78
N GLY A 184 -36.75 14.12 -22.18
CA GLY A 184 -37.00 13.44 -23.45
C GLY A 184 -38.27 12.58 -23.50
N GLU A 185 -38.80 12.14 -22.37
CA GLU A 185 -40.04 11.35 -22.33
C GLU A 185 -41.03 12.03 -21.39
N ALA A 186 -41.69 13.06 -21.90
CA ALA A 186 -42.99 13.46 -21.38
C ALA A 186 -43.98 12.34 -21.73
N GLY A 187 -44.57 11.72 -20.71
CA GLY A 187 -45.77 10.90 -20.87
C GLY A 187 -46.98 11.75 -21.19
#